data_AF-A0A6P8IVQ3-F1
#
_entry.id   AF-A0A6P8IVQ3-F1
#
_cell.length_a   1.000
_cell.length_b   1.000
_cell.length_c   1.000
_cell.angle_alpha   90.00
_cell.angle_beta   90.00
_cell.angle_gamma   90.00
#
_symmetry.space_group_name_H-M   'P 1'
#
loop_
_entity.id
_entity.type
_entity.pdbx_description
1 polymer ?
#
loop_
_entity_poly.entity_id
_entity_poly.type
_entity_poly.pdbx_seq_one_letter_code
_entity_poly.pdbx_strand_id
1 'polypeptide(L)'
;MTMKDSEVARKMEEMTDTMIISLMERLKKTDIKSDLGEDSSTSSSSPQDQMNEVLAFYDDSIEQLWKIADNICKTSTAEEEHAGTIFMGSSGDGTYLPEISDTYDTYVMEEDSQFEMQEDLEAIDSENANEMGNSKNLLKVLPTEKSGFFLITWTEYGLQLKAKHEAKQNPAQAEARVAKERKEIAIFERLLEYTDEIQHEGKTLPVISPFKIRQGYLSNPPTSIQGYPVWFRMLDQNSPAITLLTEEFKQNDESIRKVQVTDLVLGIRTTMPCLDHKWMEEKESSSKWLTKDLLSKLQESKSFVVTKSWESEQENLFIWRISYSVVERQCIKFLPREPKICLIIMKAIRRKFLSEPKGLVTYHLKTVLFYHLDKVGSDWEATDRARNILVLLDALAGALKNRSLPLFFEPGINTLGGMDEKTAAKLEMKTREILGSPRVLMSGILFQSMDESHRKEHFQKGKEEVVVWFDEKPPEPKLFSDEDLKD
;
A
#
# COMPACT_ATOMS: atom_id res chain seq x y z
N MET A 1 19.30 0.97 -8.31
CA MET A 1 19.11 1.73 -7.06
C MET A 1 17.62 1.60 -6.77
N THR A 2 17.18 0.79 -5.82
CA THR A 2 17.60 0.81 -4.42
C THR A 2 17.39 -0.48 -3.64
N MET A 3 18.30 -0.71 -2.70
CA MET A 3 18.04 -0.79 -1.26
C MET A 3 19.43 -0.74 -0.59
N LYS A 4 19.63 0.13 0.42
CA LYS A 4 20.83 0.16 1.30
C LYS A 4 22.13 0.87 0.84
N ASP A 5 22.09 1.85 -0.07
CA ASP A 5 23.29 2.64 -0.41
C ASP A 5 23.58 3.79 0.61
N SER A 6 22.59 4.16 1.43
CA SER A 6 22.75 5.17 2.48
C SER A 6 23.18 4.53 3.80
N GLU A 7 24.39 4.83 4.26
CA GLU A 7 24.88 4.42 5.58
C GLU A 7 23.94 4.91 6.71
N VAL A 8 23.29 6.05 6.51
CA VAL A 8 22.32 6.62 7.45
C VAL A 8 21.07 5.76 7.53
N ALA A 9 20.49 5.37 6.40
CA ALA A 9 19.30 4.51 6.36
C ALA A 9 19.58 3.16 7.02
N ARG A 10 20.73 2.55 6.73
CA ARG A 10 21.15 1.27 7.36
C ARG A 10 21.24 1.37 8.88
N LYS A 11 21.85 2.45 9.41
CA LYS A 11 21.92 2.67 10.87
C LYS A 11 20.54 2.89 11.49
N MET A 12 19.63 3.57 10.80
CA MET A 12 18.27 3.76 11.28
C MET A 12 17.48 2.45 11.28
N GLU A 13 17.66 1.59 10.26
CA GLU A 13 17.06 0.25 10.19
C GLU A 13 17.56 -0.64 11.34
N GLU A 14 18.88 -0.70 11.59
CA GLU A 14 19.46 -1.43 12.72
C GLU A 14 18.89 -0.96 14.08
N MET A 15 18.61 0.35 14.19
CA MET A 15 17.94 0.91 15.37
C MET A 15 16.47 0.48 15.45
N THR A 16 15.72 0.49 14.35
CA THR A 16 14.35 -0.03 14.28
C THR A 16 14.29 -1.48 14.76
N ASP A 17 15.17 -2.34 14.24
CA ASP A 17 15.25 -3.75 14.61
C ASP A 17 15.47 -3.92 16.12
N THR A 18 16.38 -3.13 16.68
CA THR A 18 16.67 -3.13 18.12
C THR A 18 15.44 -2.72 18.93
N MET A 19 14.69 -1.72 18.46
CA MET A 19 13.46 -1.25 19.11
C MET A 19 12.36 -2.31 19.06
N ILE A 20 12.16 -2.97 17.92
CA ILE A 20 11.16 -4.04 17.77
C ILE A 20 11.50 -5.22 18.68
N ILE A 21 12.76 -5.65 18.73
CA ILE A 21 13.20 -6.74 19.63
C ILE A 21 12.98 -6.34 21.09
N SER A 22 13.30 -5.11 21.47
CA SER A 22 13.04 -4.61 22.83
C SER A 22 11.55 -4.63 23.16
N LEU A 23 10.69 -4.28 22.21
CA LEU A 23 9.24 -4.36 22.36
C LEU A 23 8.77 -5.80 22.54
N MET A 24 9.24 -6.73 21.72
CA MET A 24 8.90 -8.15 21.81
C MET A 24 9.27 -8.75 23.17
N GLU A 25 10.48 -8.47 23.68
CA GLU A 25 10.92 -8.91 25.00
C GLU A 25 10.09 -8.34 26.15
N ARG A 26 9.53 -7.12 25.99
CA ARG A 26 8.61 -6.55 26.97
C ARG A 26 7.24 -7.22 26.89
N LEU A 27 6.67 -7.36 25.69
CA LEU A 27 5.38 -8.01 25.49
C LEU A 27 5.42 -9.45 26.02
N LYS A 28 6.49 -10.20 25.78
CA LYS A 28 6.73 -11.54 26.34
C LYS A 28 6.66 -11.57 27.88
N LYS A 29 7.22 -10.57 28.56
CA LYS A 29 7.15 -10.45 30.03
C LYS A 29 5.75 -10.10 30.53
N THR A 30 5.00 -9.35 29.73
CA THR A 30 3.60 -9.01 30.00
C THR A 30 2.70 -10.23 29.82
N ASP A 31 2.96 -11.06 28.80
CA ASP A 31 2.22 -12.30 28.49
C ASP A 31 2.26 -13.28 29.66
N ILE A 32 3.47 -13.53 30.16
CA ILE A 32 3.74 -14.44 31.29
C ILE A 32 3.05 -13.97 32.59
N LYS A 33 2.67 -12.70 32.69
CA LYS A 33 1.98 -12.12 33.85
C LYS A 33 0.45 -12.09 33.71
N SER A 34 -0.11 -12.48 32.56
CA SER A 34 -1.56 -12.43 32.30
C SER A 34 -2.33 -13.64 32.83
N ASP A 35 -2.03 -14.10 34.05
CA ASP A 35 -3.06 -14.71 34.89
C ASP A 35 -3.92 -13.55 35.42
N LEU A 36 -4.80 -13.03 34.55
CA LEU A 36 -5.85 -12.11 34.97
C LEU A 36 -6.82 -12.92 35.84
N GLY A 37 -6.51 -12.96 37.14
CA GLY A 37 -7.32 -13.66 38.13
C GLY A 37 -8.79 -13.29 38.03
N GLU A 38 -9.64 -14.31 38.09
CA GLU A 38 -11.11 -14.21 38.12
C GLU A 38 -11.66 -13.43 39.34
N ASP A 39 -10.80 -12.89 40.20
CA ASP A 39 -11.19 -12.23 41.43
C ASP A 39 -11.02 -10.71 41.34
N SER A 40 -11.96 -10.03 40.69
CA SER A 40 -12.45 -8.75 41.24
C SER A 40 -13.91 -8.51 40.92
N SER A 41 -14.68 -8.47 42.00
CA SER A 41 -16.07 -8.05 42.08
C SER A 41 -16.44 -6.91 41.12
N THR A 42 -17.50 -7.17 40.36
CA THR A 42 -18.33 -6.24 39.61
C THR A 42 -18.41 -4.83 40.22
N SER A 43 -17.68 -3.90 39.63
CA SER A 43 -18.15 -2.53 39.50
C SER A 43 -18.45 -2.30 38.02
N SER A 44 -19.63 -1.74 37.72
CA SER A 44 -20.06 -1.44 36.36
C SER A 44 -19.25 -0.25 35.81
N SER A 45 -18.00 -0.48 35.43
CA SER A 45 -17.16 0.55 34.81
C SER A 45 -17.67 0.85 33.40
N SER A 46 -17.71 2.14 33.03
CA SER A 46 -18.18 2.54 31.70
C SER A 46 -17.22 2.01 30.62
N PRO A 47 -17.64 1.85 29.36
CA PRO A 47 -16.73 1.47 28.28
C PRO A 47 -15.51 2.39 28.16
N GLN A 48 -15.67 3.68 28.45
CA GLN A 48 -14.57 4.62 28.45
C GLN A 48 -13.55 4.34 29.57
N ASP A 49 -14.02 4.00 30.78
CA ASP A 49 -13.13 3.63 31.89
C ASP A 49 -12.36 2.34 31.57
N GLN A 50 -13.05 1.35 31.00
CA GLN A 50 -12.42 0.10 30.56
C GLN A 50 -11.38 0.34 29.47
N MET A 51 -11.67 1.21 28.50
CA MET A 51 -10.70 1.56 27.47
C MET A 51 -9.50 2.31 28.07
N ASN A 52 -9.71 3.18 29.06
CA ASN A 52 -8.60 3.81 29.77
C ASN A 52 -7.70 2.78 30.49
N GLU A 53 -8.28 1.76 31.12
CA GLU A 53 -7.53 0.66 31.73
C GLU A 53 -6.70 -0.11 30.69
N VAL A 54 -7.30 -0.44 29.53
CA VAL A 54 -6.60 -1.10 28.41
C VAL A 54 -5.42 -0.25 27.93
N LEU A 55 -5.62 1.05 27.73
CA LEU A 55 -4.57 1.96 27.27
C LEU A 55 -3.46 2.12 28.31
N ALA A 56 -3.81 2.21 29.59
CA ALA A 56 -2.84 2.27 30.68
C ALA A 56 -2.00 0.99 30.79
N PHE A 57 -2.62 -0.18 30.57
CA PHE A 57 -1.91 -1.47 30.52
C PHE A 57 -0.86 -1.52 29.41
N TYR A 58 -1.14 -0.87 28.28
CA TYR A 58 -0.29 -0.88 27.09
C TYR A 58 0.55 0.39 26.87
N ASP A 59 0.57 1.35 27.80
CA ASP A 59 1.13 2.69 27.58
C ASP A 59 2.61 2.66 27.11
N ASP A 60 3.45 1.87 27.79
CA ASP A 60 4.86 1.68 27.41
C ASP A 60 5.05 1.04 26.03
N SER A 61 4.14 0.14 25.64
CA SER A 61 4.14 -0.51 24.33
C SER A 61 3.69 0.46 23.23
N ILE A 62 2.66 1.26 23.51
CA ILE A 62 2.16 2.31 22.62
C ILE A 62 3.25 3.35 22.34
N GLU A 63 3.97 3.78 23.39
CA GLU A 63 5.08 4.73 23.24
C GLU A 63 6.21 4.17 22.37
N GLN A 64 6.57 2.90 22.55
CA GLN A 64 7.58 2.25 21.72
C GLN A 64 7.13 2.09 20.28
N LEU A 65 5.88 1.67 20.05
CA LEU A 65 5.30 1.55 18.72
C LEU A 65 5.29 2.89 17.99
N TRP A 66 4.94 3.99 18.68
CA TRP A 66 5.04 5.33 18.13
C TRP A 66 6.47 5.67 17.69
N LYS A 67 7.47 5.39 18.53
CA LYS A 67 8.88 5.64 18.18
C LYS A 67 9.36 4.77 17.01
N ILE A 68 8.92 3.51 16.95
CA ILE A 68 9.20 2.61 15.82
C ILE A 68 8.62 3.22 14.54
N ALA A 69 7.35 3.63 14.55
CA ALA A 69 6.68 4.21 13.40
C ALA A 69 7.33 5.52 12.93
N ASP A 70 7.70 6.39 13.86
CA ASP A 70 8.42 7.63 13.59
C ASP A 70 9.82 7.37 13.00
N ASN A 71 10.56 6.38 13.52
CA ASN A 71 11.87 6.03 12.99
C ASN A 71 11.77 5.46 11.57
N ILE A 72 10.82 4.57 11.31
CA ILE A 72 10.59 4.01 9.96
C ILE A 72 10.23 5.13 8.97
N CYS A 73 9.34 6.06 9.35
CA CYS A 73 9.00 7.20 8.48
C CYS A 73 10.22 8.06 8.13
N LYS A 74 11.17 8.23 9.07
CA LYS A 74 12.43 8.94 8.84
C LYS A 74 13.36 8.15 7.93
N THR A 75 13.50 6.84 8.15
CA THR A 75 14.27 5.94 7.27
C THR A 75 13.72 6.00 5.85
N SER A 76 12.41 5.80 5.67
CA SER A 76 11.76 5.89 4.36
C SER A 76 12.03 7.25 3.71
N THR A 77 11.85 8.37 4.42
CA THR A 77 12.14 9.71 3.86
C THR A 77 13.59 9.85 3.40
N ALA A 78 14.55 9.36 4.18
CA ALA A 78 15.97 9.40 3.81
C ALA A 78 16.28 8.51 2.59
N GLU A 79 15.55 7.41 2.43
CA GLU A 79 15.68 6.54 1.26
C GLU A 79 15.05 7.14 0.01
N GLU A 80 13.88 7.78 0.11
CA GLU A 80 13.22 8.44 -1.04
C GLU A 80 14.14 9.47 -1.71
N GLU A 81 14.87 10.25 -0.92
CA GLU A 81 15.86 11.23 -1.41
C GLU A 81 16.99 10.60 -2.22
N HIS A 82 17.30 9.33 -1.98
CA HIS A 82 18.39 8.61 -2.64
C HIS A 82 17.89 7.69 -3.77
N ALA A 83 16.63 7.28 -3.71
CA ALA A 83 16.12 6.11 -4.41
C ALA A 83 15.33 6.39 -5.68
N GLY A 84 14.62 7.51 -5.73
CA GLY A 84 13.51 7.70 -6.68
C GLY A 84 12.30 6.78 -6.41
N THR A 85 12.31 6.00 -5.32
CA THR A 85 11.16 5.23 -4.83
C THR A 85 10.34 6.09 -3.89
N ILE A 86 9.01 5.97 -3.90
CA ILE A 86 8.14 6.65 -2.93
C ILE A 86 7.51 5.57 -2.03
N PHE A 87 7.79 5.64 -0.73
CA PHE A 87 7.13 4.81 0.26
C PHE A 87 5.74 5.37 0.53
N MET A 88 4.74 4.56 0.24
CA MET A 88 3.34 4.82 0.51
C MET A 88 2.93 4.10 1.80
N GLY A 89 1.65 4.18 2.14
CA GLY A 89 1.10 3.38 3.23
C GLY A 89 1.77 3.68 4.57
N SER A 90 1.93 2.63 5.38
CA SER A 90 2.24 2.78 6.81
C SER A 90 3.69 3.16 7.11
N SER A 91 4.62 2.72 6.26
CA SER A 91 6.05 3.05 6.37
C SER A 91 6.30 4.51 6.04
N GLY A 92 5.65 5.04 5.00
CA GLY A 92 5.82 6.43 4.55
C GLY A 92 5.06 7.49 5.35
N ASP A 93 4.03 7.10 6.12
CA ASP A 93 3.13 8.04 6.82
C ASP A 93 3.32 8.11 8.35
N GLY A 94 4.19 7.26 8.91
CA GLY A 94 4.50 7.25 10.34
C GLY A 94 3.43 6.57 11.19
N THR A 95 2.69 5.61 10.62
CA THR A 95 1.70 4.79 11.34
C THR A 95 2.03 3.30 11.29
N TYR A 96 3.28 2.96 11.00
CA TYR A 96 3.76 1.60 10.95
C TYR A 96 3.46 0.82 12.23
N LEU A 97 3.04 -0.43 12.07
CA LEU A 97 2.79 -1.38 13.16
C LEU A 97 3.46 -2.69 12.76
N PRO A 98 4.50 -3.17 13.47
CA PRO A 98 5.08 -4.48 13.20
C PRO A 98 4.07 -5.59 13.52
N GLU A 99 4.16 -6.71 12.79
CA GLU A 99 3.48 -7.93 13.20
C GLU A 99 4.43 -8.80 14.01
N ILE A 100 4.00 -9.24 15.18
CA ILE A 100 4.83 -9.96 16.15
C ILE A 100 4.28 -11.37 16.31
N SER A 101 5.16 -12.37 16.23
CA SER A 101 4.81 -13.78 16.43
C SER A 101 4.28 -14.04 17.83
N ASP A 102 3.45 -15.07 17.95
CA ASP A 102 2.94 -15.50 19.24
C ASP A 102 4.04 -15.95 20.22
N THR A 103 5.13 -16.52 19.69
CA THR A 103 6.32 -16.93 20.45
C THR A 103 7.33 -15.81 20.72
N TYR A 104 7.11 -14.60 20.21
CA TYR A 104 8.03 -13.45 20.33
C TYR A 104 9.44 -13.76 19.83
N ASP A 105 9.55 -14.50 18.72
CA ASP A 105 10.83 -14.88 18.12
C ASP A 105 11.03 -14.35 16.70
N THR A 106 9.95 -13.88 16.08
CA THR A 106 9.85 -13.45 14.70
C THR A 106 8.97 -12.21 14.62
N TYR A 107 9.33 -11.27 13.76
CA TYR A 107 8.44 -10.17 13.40
C TYR A 107 8.41 -9.94 11.89
N VAL A 108 7.34 -9.32 11.42
CA VAL A 108 7.15 -8.94 10.01
C VAL A 108 7.34 -7.44 9.86
N MET A 109 8.12 -7.08 8.84
CA MET A 109 8.29 -5.72 8.35
C MET A 109 7.53 -5.54 7.04
N GLU A 110 6.45 -4.76 7.02
CA GLU A 110 5.68 -4.47 5.80
C GLU A 110 6.09 -3.12 5.19
N GLU A 111 6.41 -3.12 3.90
CA GLU A 111 6.77 -1.94 3.14
C GLU A 111 5.83 -1.77 1.94
N ASP A 112 4.98 -0.74 2.02
CA ASP A 112 4.10 -0.37 0.91
C ASP A 112 4.85 0.58 -0.03
N SER A 113 5.53 0.07 -1.05
CA SER A 113 6.33 0.89 -1.97
C SER A 113 5.57 1.16 -3.27
N GLN A 114 5.37 2.42 -3.63
CA GLN A 114 4.88 2.78 -4.95
C GLN A 114 6.06 3.22 -5.81
N PHE A 115 6.32 2.46 -6.87
CA PHE A 115 7.37 2.76 -7.82
C PHE A 115 6.77 3.53 -9.00
N GLU A 116 7.28 4.74 -9.24
CA GLU A 116 7.00 5.49 -10.45
C GLU A 116 7.72 4.77 -11.60
N MET A 117 6.96 4.26 -12.59
CA MET A 117 7.53 3.44 -13.68
C MET A 117 8.71 4.15 -14.35
N GLN A 118 8.63 5.48 -14.46
CA GLN A 118 9.75 6.37 -14.75
C GLN A 118 9.38 7.83 -14.48
N GLU A 119 10.30 8.63 -13.91
CA GLU A 119 10.09 10.04 -13.57
C GLU A 119 9.68 10.95 -14.75
N ASP A 120 10.14 10.63 -15.98
CA ASP A 120 9.86 11.42 -17.18
C ASP A 120 8.59 10.98 -17.93
N LEU A 121 7.99 9.84 -17.55
CA LEU A 121 6.81 9.31 -18.22
C LEU A 121 5.53 9.83 -17.56
N GLU A 122 4.82 10.72 -18.27
CA GLU A 122 3.56 11.29 -17.81
C GLU A 122 2.45 11.08 -18.83
N ALA A 123 1.35 10.47 -18.38
CA ALA A 123 0.13 10.30 -19.16
C ALA A 123 -0.76 11.54 -19.05
N ILE A 124 -1.05 12.18 -20.18
CA ILE A 124 -1.86 13.40 -20.20
C ILE A 124 -3.35 13.08 -20.14
N ASP A 125 -4.11 13.93 -19.45
CA ASP A 125 -5.56 13.92 -19.53
C ASP A 125 -6.03 14.12 -20.99
N SER A 126 -6.96 13.27 -21.44
CA SER A 126 -7.56 13.37 -22.77
C SER A 126 -8.21 14.71 -23.08
N GLU A 127 -8.78 15.40 -22.09
CA GLU A 127 -9.37 16.73 -22.29
C GLU A 127 -8.29 17.77 -22.59
N ASN A 128 -7.18 17.72 -21.86
CA ASN A 128 -6.02 18.60 -22.04
C ASN A 128 -5.18 18.26 -23.29
N ALA A 129 -5.25 17.02 -23.77
CA ALA A 129 -4.50 16.57 -24.95
C ALA A 129 -4.92 17.31 -26.24
N ASN A 130 -6.18 17.74 -26.33
CA ASN A 130 -6.70 18.48 -27.48
C ASN A 130 -6.29 19.97 -27.46
N GLU A 131 -6.04 20.53 -26.28
CA GLU A 131 -5.60 21.92 -26.13
C GLU A 131 -4.08 22.07 -26.35
N MET A 132 -3.31 21.05 -25.96
CA MET A 132 -1.86 21.03 -26.13
C MET A 132 -1.43 20.40 -27.46
N GLY A 133 -1.73 21.07 -28.59
CA GLY A 133 -1.37 20.65 -29.95
C GLY A 133 0.13 20.47 -30.26
N ASN A 134 1.01 20.53 -29.26
CA ASN A 134 2.47 20.33 -29.33
C ASN A 134 3.04 19.49 -28.16
N SER A 135 2.20 18.83 -27.37
CA SER A 135 2.68 17.93 -26.30
C SER A 135 3.47 16.77 -26.90
N LYS A 136 4.70 16.55 -26.40
CA LYS A 136 5.56 15.40 -26.74
C LYS A 136 5.27 14.18 -25.84
N ASN A 137 4.16 14.18 -25.11
CA ASN A 137 3.81 13.06 -24.24
C ASN A 137 3.45 11.83 -25.08
N LEU A 138 3.87 10.66 -24.63
CA LEU A 138 3.65 9.40 -25.36
C LEU A 138 2.25 8.82 -25.10
N LEU A 139 1.70 9.08 -23.91
CA LEU A 139 0.51 8.42 -23.39
C LEU A 139 -0.56 9.44 -23.00
N LYS A 140 -1.81 9.03 -23.12
CA LYS A 140 -2.98 9.74 -22.61
C LYS A 140 -3.88 8.81 -21.80
N VAL A 141 -4.61 9.39 -20.87
CA VAL A 141 -5.62 8.70 -20.07
C VAL A 141 -6.97 8.83 -20.77
N LEU A 142 -7.67 7.72 -20.97
CA LEU A 142 -9.00 7.67 -21.58
C LEU A 142 -10.01 7.17 -20.54
N PRO A 143 -11.11 7.90 -20.27
CA PRO A 143 -12.13 7.44 -19.33
C PRO A 143 -12.82 6.16 -19.84
N THR A 144 -13.27 5.33 -18.91
CA THR A 144 -14.16 4.20 -19.20
C THR A 144 -15.61 4.56 -18.86
N GLU A 145 -16.54 3.68 -19.18
CA GLU A 145 -17.94 3.82 -18.77
C GLU A 145 -18.13 3.80 -17.25
N LYS A 146 -17.16 3.27 -16.50
CA LYS A 146 -17.16 3.30 -15.03
C LYS A 146 -16.34 4.48 -14.52
N SER A 147 -17.00 5.35 -13.75
CA SER A 147 -16.36 6.46 -13.08
C SER A 147 -15.17 6.03 -12.22
N GLY A 148 -14.07 6.76 -12.34
CA GLY A 148 -12.81 6.51 -11.62
C GLY A 148 -11.90 5.46 -12.27
N PHE A 149 -12.33 4.80 -13.35
CA PHE A 149 -11.52 3.80 -14.06
C PHE A 149 -11.18 4.26 -15.47
N PHE A 150 -9.97 3.95 -15.90
CA PHE A 150 -9.35 4.50 -17.09
C PHE A 150 -8.60 3.44 -17.92
N LEU A 151 -8.46 3.71 -19.20
CA LEU A 151 -7.50 3.09 -20.09
C LEU A 151 -6.31 4.04 -20.27
N ILE A 152 -5.11 3.48 -20.41
CA ILE A 152 -3.96 4.25 -20.86
C ILE A 152 -3.68 3.87 -22.30
N THR A 153 -3.66 4.85 -23.19
CA THR A 153 -3.43 4.65 -24.62
C THR A 153 -2.40 5.63 -25.15
N TRP A 154 -1.96 5.43 -26.38
CA TRP A 154 -0.99 6.28 -27.03
C TRP A 154 -1.62 7.62 -27.45
N THR A 155 -0.84 8.71 -27.34
CA THR A 155 -1.18 9.98 -28.00
C THR A 155 -0.95 9.87 -29.51
N GLU A 156 -1.43 10.85 -30.28
CA GLU A 156 -1.12 10.94 -31.71
C GLU A 156 0.39 11.01 -31.96
N TYR A 157 1.11 11.77 -31.14
CA TYR A 157 2.58 11.85 -31.18
C TYR A 157 3.23 10.49 -30.89
N GLY A 158 2.75 9.80 -29.85
CA GLY A 158 3.22 8.45 -29.50
C GLY A 158 3.00 7.45 -30.63
N LEU A 159 1.82 7.46 -31.27
CA LEU A 159 1.50 6.62 -32.43
C LEU A 159 2.38 6.93 -33.64
N GLN A 160 2.66 8.21 -33.91
CA GLN A 160 3.59 8.60 -34.98
C GLN A 160 5.01 8.10 -34.72
N LEU A 161 5.48 8.14 -33.47
CA LEU A 161 6.77 7.56 -33.09
C LEU A 161 6.76 6.04 -33.24
N LYS A 162 5.67 5.36 -32.84
CA LYS A 162 5.47 3.92 -33.03
C LYS A 162 5.60 3.53 -34.50
N ALA A 163 4.83 4.17 -35.37
CA ALA A 163 4.89 3.92 -36.81
C ALA A 163 6.30 4.19 -37.39
N LYS A 164 6.98 5.25 -36.94
CA LYS A 164 8.37 5.54 -37.37
C LYS A 164 9.37 4.49 -36.90
N HIS A 165 9.22 3.97 -35.70
CA HIS A 165 10.10 2.93 -35.16
C HIS A 165 9.88 1.61 -35.90
N GLU A 166 8.63 1.19 -36.09
CA GLU A 166 8.26 -0.01 -36.85
C GLU A 166 8.75 0.06 -38.30
N ALA A 167 8.63 1.22 -38.96
CA ALA A 167 9.16 1.43 -40.32
C ALA A 167 10.70 1.36 -40.40
N LYS A 168 11.41 1.68 -39.30
CA LYS A 168 12.88 1.65 -39.22
C LYS A 168 13.45 0.27 -38.89
N GLN A 169 12.66 -0.65 -38.33
CA GLN A 169 13.06 -2.05 -38.12
C GLN A 169 13.08 -2.88 -39.42
N ASN A 170 12.79 -2.27 -40.57
CA ASN A 170 13.02 -2.86 -41.89
C ASN A 170 14.55 -3.00 -42.12
N PRO A 171 15.11 -4.17 -42.52
CA PRO A 171 16.52 -4.55 -42.27
C PRO A 171 17.61 -3.78 -43.03
N ALA A 172 17.31 -2.64 -43.65
CA ALA A 172 18.24 -1.93 -44.54
C ALA A 172 19.10 -0.84 -43.87
N GLN A 173 18.87 -0.44 -42.62
CA GLN A 173 19.53 0.76 -42.04
C GLN A 173 19.88 0.64 -40.54
N ALA A 174 20.51 -0.48 -40.15
CA ALA A 174 20.83 -0.78 -38.75
C ALA A 174 22.23 -0.30 -38.25
N GLU A 175 22.87 0.66 -38.90
CA GLU A 175 24.17 1.18 -38.43
C GLU A 175 24.20 2.70 -38.43
N ALA A 176 23.79 3.29 -37.30
CA ALA A 176 24.47 4.40 -36.61
C ALA A 176 23.50 5.14 -35.68
N ARG A 177 23.73 5.05 -34.35
CA ARG A 177 23.96 6.22 -33.45
C ARG A 177 23.93 5.81 -31.97
N VAL A 178 25.02 6.08 -31.25
CA VAL A 178 25.33 7.24 -30.38
C VAL A 178 24.59 7.22 -29.03
N ALA A 179 25.38 7.08 -27.98
CA ALA A 179 25.04 6.76 -26.60
C ALA A 179 24.26 7.84 -25.80
N LYS A 180 23.57 8.78 -26.45
CA LYS A 180 22.78 9.83 -25.77
C LYS A 180 21.25 9.67 -25.93
N GLU A 181 20.79 8.92 -26.93
CA GLU A 181 19.36 8.57 -27.13
C GLU A 181 18.96 7.25 -26.42
N ARG A 182 19.90 6.60 -25.73
CA ARG A 182 19.73 5.24 -25.16
C ARG A 182 18.68 5.13 -24.04
N LYS A 183 18.36 6.20 -23.31
CA LYS A 183 17.33 6.14 -22.25
C LYS A 183 15.94 6.19 -22.85
N GLU A 184 15.58 7.23 -23.61
CA GLU A 184 14.25 7.37 -24.24
C GLU A 184 13.89 6.19 -25.16
N ILE A 185 14.86 5.62 -25.88
CA ILE A 185 14.66 4.42 -26.72
C ILE A 185 14.24 3.21 -25.90
N ALA A 186 14.82 2.99 -24.71
CA ALA A 186 14.55 1.80 -23.89
C ALA A 186 13.14 1.79 -23.29
N ILE A 187 12.58 2.95 -22.94
CA ILE A 187 11.21 3.02 -22.38
C ILE A 187 10.18 2.90 -23.48
N PHE A 188 10.43 3.56 -24.60
CA PHE A 188 9.56 3.47 -25.75
C PHE A 188 9.44 2.02 -26.23
N GLU A 189 10.56 1.29 -26.33
CA GLU A 189 10.57 -0.15 -26.65
C GLU A 189 9.78 -0.98 -25.63
N ARG A 190 9.95 -0.73 -24.32
CA ARG A 190 9.14 -1.39 -23.28
C ARG A 190 7.65 -1.08 -23.39
N LEU A 191 7.27 0.17 -23.67
CA LEU A 191 5.87 0.53 -23.87
C LEU A 191 5.27 -0.19 -25.08
N LEU A 192 6.04 -0.44 -26.14
CA LEU A 192 5.61 -1.28 -27.26
C LEU A 192 5.36 -2.72 -26.81
N GLU A 193 6.28 -3.31 -26.05
CA GLU A 193 6.11 -4.67 -25.49
C GLU A 193 4.87 -4.77 -24.60
N TYR A 194 4.59 -3.72 -23.82
CA TYR A 194 3.44 -3.65 -22.92
C TYR A 194 2.16 -3.19 -23.61
N THR A 195 2.17 -2.93 -24.91
CA THR A 195 0.97 -2.55 -25.65
C THR A 195 0.15 -3.80 -26.03
N ASP A 196 -1.15 -3.71 -25.86
CA ASP A 196 -2.15 -4.63 -26.41
C ASP A 196 -3.13 -3.88 -27.31
N GLU A 197 -3.81 -4.60 -28.18
CA GLU A 197 -4.89 -4.05 -28.99
C GLU A 197 -6.24 -4.55 -28.46
N ILE A 198 -7.13 -3.61 -28.15
CA ILE A 198 -8.49 -3.93 -27.68
C ILE A 198 -9.53 -3.33 -28.62
N GLN A 199 -10.74 -3.90 -28.63
CA GLN A 199 -11.89 -3.27 -29.26
C GLN A 199 -12.54 -2.30 -28.28
N HIS A 200 -12.60 -1.02 -28.64
CA HIS A 200 -13.25 0.02 -27.85
C HIS A 200 -14.06 0.93 -28.78
N GLU A 201 -15.37 1.05 -28.54
CA GLU A 201 -16.30 1.84 -29.36
C GLU A 201 -16.24 1.53 -30.88
N GLY A 202 -16.07 0.25 -31.22
CA GLY A 202 -16.01 -0.21 -32.61
C GLY A 202 -14.69 0.13 -33.34
N LYS A 203 -13.65 0.54 -32.60
CA LYS A 203 -12.30 0.77 -33.12
C LYS A 203 -11.30 -0.12 -32.39
N THR A 204 -10.28 -0.58 -33.10
CA THR A 204 -9.09 -1.17 -32.49
C THR A 204 -8.27 -0.06 -31.85
N LEU A 205 -8.06 -0.13 -30.53
CA LEU A 205 -7.32 0.85 -29.75
C LEU A 205 -6.07 0.18 -29.14
N PRO A 206 -4.87 0.74 -29.36
CA PRO A 206 -3.67 0.26 -28.68
C PRO A 206 -3.65 0.81 -27.24
N VAL A 207 -3.61 -0.08 -26.25
CA VAL A 207 -3.63 0.25 -24.82
C VAL A 207 -2.41 -0.30 -24.11
N ILE A 208 -1.93 0.42 -23.12
CA ILE A 208 -0.86 -0.06 -22.24
C ILE A 208 -1.48 -1.03 -21.23
N SER A 209 -1.00 -2.28 -21.25
CA SER A 209 -1.50 -3.41 -20.48
C SER A 209 -0.81 -3.49 -19.11
N PRO A 210 -1.51 -3.17 -18.00
CA PRO A 210 -1.10 -3.49 -16.65
C PRO A 210 -0.54 -4.89 -16.47
N PHE A 211 -1.21 -5.87 -17.08
CA PHE A 211 -0.87 -7.28 -16.93
C PHE A 211 0.50 -7.57 -17.53
N LYS A 212 0.76 -7.11 -18.76
CA LYS A 212 2.08 -7.27 -19.40
C LYS A 212 3.19 -6.55 -18.64
N ILE A 213 2.90 -5.36 -18.09
CA ILE A 213 3.86 -4.66 -17.23
C ILE A 213 4.22 -5.55 -16.03
N ARG A 214 3.24 -6.07 -15.29
CA ARG A 214 3.48 -6.92 -14.12
C ARG A 214 4.28 -8.18 -14.50
N GLN A 215 3.90 -8.86 -15.59
CA GLN A 215 4.62 -10.04 -16.10
C GLN A 215 6.06 -9.72 -16.48
N GLY A 216 6.31 -8.57 -17.09
CA GLY A 216 7.67 -8.12 -17.44
C GLY A 216 8.55 -7.93 -16.21
N TYR A 217 8.01 -7.35 -15.13
CA TYR A 217 8.74 -7.16 -13.87
C TYR A 217 8.97 -8.46 -13.10
N LEU A 218 8.02 -9.40 -13.12
CA LEU A 218 8.22 -10.73 -12.54
C LEU A 218 9.30 -11.53 -13.30
N SER A 219 9.31 -11.40 -14.63
CA SER A 219 10.29 -12.07 -15.48
C SER A 219 11.69 -11.46 -15.38
N ASN A 220 11.77 -10.15 -15.08
CA ASN A 220 13.01 -9.39 -14.96
C ASN A 220 12.97 -8.48 -13.72
N PRO A 221 13.13 -9.04 -12.51
CA PRO A 221 13.07 -8.26 -11.29
C PRO A 221 14.15 -7.16 -11.27
N PRO A 222 13.90 -6.03 -10.58
CA PRO A 222 14.88 -4.96 -10.44
C PRO A 222 16.24 -5.48 -9.94
N THR A 223 17.33 -4.99 -10.51
CA THR A 223 18.68 -5.41 -10.08
C THR A 223 18.96 -5.06 -8.62
N SER A 224 18.20 -4.16 -8.01
CA SER A 224 18.39 -3.79 -6.61
C SER A 224 17.89 -4.81 -5.60
N ILE A 225 17.07 -5.77 -6.03
CA ILE A 225 16.68 -6.93 -5.19
C ILE A 225 17.53 -8.16 -5.49
N GLN A 226 18.54 -8.02 -6.37
CA GLN A 226 19.61 -8.99 -6.54
C GLN A 226 20.52 -8.91 -5.31
N GLY A 227 20.30 -9.78 -4.33
CA GLY A 227 21.29 -10.08 -3.27
C GLY A 227 20.78 -11.05 -2.21
N TYR A 228 19.48 -11.31 -2.21
CA TYR A 228 18.76 -11.94 -1.12
C TYR A 228 17.92 -13.11 -1.63
N PRO A 229 17.62 -14.13 -0.80
CA PRO A 229 16.53 -15.04 -1.10
C PRO A 229 15.23 -14.22 -1.11
N VAL A 230 14.74 -13.90 -2.31
CA VAL A 230 13.49 -13.17 -2.51
C VAL A 230 12.47 -14.15 -3.08
N TRP A 231 11.33 -14.26 -2.41
CA TRP A 231 10.18 -14.98 -2.94
C TRP A 231 9.22 -13.98 -3.57
N PHE A 232 8.86 -14.26 -4.83
CA PHE A 232 7.85 -13.49 -5.53
C PHE A 232 6.49 -14.16 -5.29
N ARG A 233 5.51 -13.36 -4.91
CA ARG A 233 4.12 -13.80 -4.84
C ARG A 233 3.24 -12.77 -5.51
N MET A 234 2.54 -13.15 -6.57
CA MET A 234 1.28 -12.48 -6.91
C MET A 234 0.21 -13.07 -5.98
N LEU A 235 -0.17 -12.30 -4.95
CA LEU A 235 -1.17 -12.71 -3.97
C LEU A 235 -2.56 -12.94 -4.60
N ASP A 236 -2.85 -12.20 -5.67
CA ASP A 236 -4.09 -12.22 -6.44
C ASP A 236 -3.77 -11.73 -7.86
N GLN A 237 -4.37 -12.35 -8.89
CA GLN A 237 -4.26 -11.91 -10.30
C GLN A 237 -4.77 -10.47 -10.50
N ASN A 238 -5.59 -9.99 -9.57
CA ASN A 238 -6.19 -8.66 -9.55
C ASN A 238 -5.48 -7.66 -8.64
N SER A 239 -4.44 -8.09 -7.90
CA SER A 239 -3.66 -7.20 -7.04
C SER A 239 -2.90 -6.16 -7.87
N PRO A 240 -2.88 -4.87 -7.45
CA PRO A 240 -2.00 -3.87 -8.04
C PRO A 240 -0.51 -4.12 -7.78
N ALA A 241 -0.18 -4.91 -6.76
CA ALA A 241 1.16 -5.05 -6.22
C ALA A 241 1.83 -6.35 -6.65
N ILE A 242 3.14 -6.27 -6.89
CA ILE A 242 4.04 -7.42 -6.86
C ILE A 242 4.59 -7.51 -5.44
N THR A 243 4.22 -8.57 -4.71
CA THR A 243 4.69 -8.74 -3.33
C THR A 243 6.01 -9.51 -3.33
N LEU A 244 7.02 -8.89 -2.72
CA LEU A 244 8.31 -9.49 -2.44
C LEU A 244 8.34 -9.93 -0.98
N LEU A 245 8.86 -11.12 -0.72
CA LEU A 245 9.12 -11.60 0.63
C LEU A 245 10.61 -11.90 0.77
N THR A 246 11.22 -11.46 1.87
CA THR A 246 12.57 -11.86 2.26
C THR A 246 12.58 -12.31 3.72
N GLU A 247 13.49 -13.24 4.05
CA GLU A 247 13.64 -13.82 5.38
C GLU A 247 15.07 -13.56 5.85
N GLU A 248 15.21 -13.02 7.05
CA GLU A 248 16.49 -12.90 7.73
C GLU A 248 16.55 -13.91 8.88
N PHE A 249 17.63 -14.69 8.92
CA PHE A 249 17.84 -15.76 9.90
C PHE A 249 18.65 -15.26 11.11
N LYS A 250 18.49 -15.93 12.25
CA LYS A 250 19.36 -15.70 13.43
C LYS A 250 20.76 -16.23 13.13
N GLN A 251 21.80 -15.54 13.61
CA GLN A 251 23.20 -15.85 13.30
C GLN A 251 23.68 -17.27 13.72
N ASN A 252 22.91 -18.00 14.53
CA ASN A 252 23.34 -19.26 15.16
C ASN A 252 22.29 -20.39 15.16
N ASP A 253 21.10 -20.12 14.61
CA ASP A 253 19.95 -21.02 14.64
C ASP A 253 19.19 -20.70 13.37
N GLU A 254 18.97 -21.67 12.48
CA GLU A 254 18.30 -21.49 11.19
C GLU A 254 16.82 -21.05 11.34
N SER A 255 16.43 -20.55 12.52
CA SER A 255 15.16 -19.89 12.78
C SER A 255 15.13 -18.47 12.20
N ILE A 256 14.00 -18.15 11.58
CA ILE A 256 13.70 -16.83 11.02
C ILE A 256 13.61 -15.82 12.17
N ARG A 257 14.24 -14.66 12.01
CA ARG A 257 14.18 -13.52 12.93
C ARG A 257 13.22 -12.45 12.43
N LYS A 258 13.28 -12.16 11.13
CA LYS A 258 12.55 -11.08 10.46
C LYS A 258 12.06 -11.60 9.12
N VAL A 259 10.80 -11.30 8.82
CA VAL A 259 10.24 -11.43 7.48
C VAL A 259 10.01 -10.03 6.96
N GLN A 260 10.55 -9.67 5.80
CA GLN A 260 10.22 -8.40 5.14
C GLN A 260 9.29 -8.67 3.98
N VAL A 261 8.20 -7.93 3.93
CA VAL A 261 7.16 -8.01 2.89
C VAL A 261 7.11 -6.65 2.22
N THR A 262 7.51 -6.58 0.95
CA THR A 262 7.50 -5.34 0.18
C THR A 262 6.48 -5.46 -0.93
N ASP A 263 5.41 -4.67 -0.85
CA ASP A 263 4.43 -4.53 -1.92
C ASP A 263 4.92 -3.48 -2.91
N LEU A 264 5.25 -3.92 -4.13
CA LEU A 264 5.65 -3.05 -5.23
C LEU A 264 4.44 -2.71 -6.10
N VAL A 265 3.89 -1.51 -5.93
CA VAL A 265 2.80 -0.99 -6.78
C VAL A 265 3.39 -0.12 -7.87
N LEU A 266 3.14 -0.49 -9.13
CA LEU A 266 3.57 0.30 -10.28
C LEU A 266 2.55 1.41 -10.57
N GLY A 267 3.03 2.64 -10.59
CA GLY A 267 2.25 3.83 -10.92
C GLY A 267 2.78 4.53 -12.17
N ILE A 268 1.87 5.01 -13.01
CA ILE A 268 2.17 5.95 -14.10
C ILE A 268 1.69 7.33 -13.66
N ARG A 269 2.57 8.32 -13.71
CA ARG A 269 2.22 9.71 -13.38
C ARG A 269 1.23 10.26 -14.39
N THR A 270 0.30 11.09 -13.95
CA THR A 270 -0.68 11.73 -14.83
C THR A 270 -0.89 13.20 -14.53
N THR A 271 -1.28 13.96 -15.55
CA THR A 271 -1.73 15.36 -15.40
C THR A 271 -3.18 15.47 -14.93
N MET A 272 -3.93 14.37 -14.87
CA MET A 272 -5.28 14.40 -14.31
C MET A 272 -5.24 14.85 -12.84
N PRO A 273 -6.14 15.75 -12.42
CA PRO A 273 -6.22 16.12 -11.02
C PRO A 273 -6.61 14.90 -10.18
N CYS A 274 -5.87 14.64 -9.11
CA CYS A 274 -6.22 13.55 -8.19
C CYS A 274 -7.47 13.90 -7.37
N LEU A 275 -7.69 15.18 -7.08
CA LEU A 275 -8.78 15.67 -6.24
C LEU A 275 -9.78 16.48 -7.07
N ASP A 276 -11.07 16.21 -6.86
CA ASP A 276 -12.14 16.97 -7.49
C ASP A 276 -12.20 18.41 -6.95
N HIS A 277 -12.42 19.38 -7.84
CA HIS A 277 -12.45 20.80 -7.47
C HIS A 277 -13.57 21.14 -6.49
N LYS A 278 -14.76 20.54 -6.64
CA LYS A 278 -15.88 20.79 -5.73
C LYS A 278 -15.59 20.21 -4.36
N TRP A 279 -14.94 19.04 -4.32
CA TRP A 279 -14.48 18.47 -3.06
C TRP A 279 -13.50 19.42 -2.34
N MET A 280 -12.54 19.98 -3.07
CA MET A 280 -11.58 20.95 -2.52
C MET A 280 -12.27 22.18 -1.93
N GLU A 281 -13.20 22.80 -2.68
CA GLU A 281 -13.98 23.96 -2.21
C GLU A 281 -14.85 23.63 -0.99
N GLU A 282 -15.49 22.45 -0.98
CA GLU A 282 -16.25 21.97 0.17
C GLU A 282 -15.34 21.85 1.40
N LYS A 283 -14.18 21.21 1.26
CA LYS A 283 -13.28 20.97 2.40
C LYS A 283 -12.64 22.24 2.93
N GLU A 284 -12.31 23.21 2.07
CA GLU A 284 -11.78 24.51 2.50
C GLU A 284 -12.76 25.24 3.44
N SER A 285 -14.07 25.08 3.22
CA SER A 285 -15.11 25.75 4.01
C SER A 285 -15.64 24.96 5.20
N SER A 286 -15.56 23.62 5.16
CA SER A 286 -16.25 22.75 6.12
C SER A 286 -15.34 21.91 7.01
N SER A 287 -14.11 21.61 6.58
CA SER A 287 -13.20 20.74 7.34
C SER A 287 -12.59 21.47 8.53
N LYS A 288 -12.52 20.78 9.68
CA LYS A 288 -11.88 21.32 10.90
C LYS A 288 -10.38 21.00 11.03
N TRP A 289 -9.81 20.23 10.12
CA TRP A 289 -8.40 19.82 10.20
C TRP A 289 -7.62 20.03 8.90
N LEU A 290 -8.30 20.08 7.74
CA LEU A 290 -7.67 20.43 6.47
C LEU A 290 -7.47 21.94 6.39
N THR A 291 -6.29 22.41 6.78
CA THR A 291 -5.92 23.82 6.67
C THR A 291 -5.73 24.21 5.20
N LYS A 292 -5.84 25.51 4.89
CA LYS A 292 -5.57 26.03 3.53
C LYS A 292 -4.19 25.62 3.00
N ASP A 293 -3.19 25.62 3.87
CA ASP A 293 -1.82 25.24 3.53
C ASP A 293 -1.70 23.75 3.18
N LEU A 294 -2.41 22.89 3.93
CA LEU A 294 -2.48 21.46 3.61
C LEU A 294 -3.25 21.24 2.30
N LEU A 295 -4.40 21.90 2.11
CA LEU A 295 -5.18 21.78 0.87
C LEU A 295 -4.37 22.20 -0.37
N SER A 296 -3.60 23.30 -0.31
CA SER A 296 -2.69 23.70 -1.40
C SER A 296 -1.68 22.60 -1.72
N LYS A 297 -1.04 22.00 -0.71
CA LYS A 297 -0.10 20.89 -0.89
C LYS A 297 -0.75 19.64 -1.48
N LEU A 298 -1.99 19.34 -1.08
CA LEU A 298 -2.73 18.22 -1.64
C LEU A 298 -3.07 18.46 -3.12
N GLN A 299 -3.43 19.69 -3.50
CA GLN A 299 -3.71 20.06 -4.89
C GLN A 299 -2.46 20.02 -5.78
N GLU A 300 -1.30 20.39 -5.23
CA GLU A 300 0.00 20.36 -5.92
C GLU A 300 0.63 18.96 -5.97
N SER A 301 0.04 17.98 -5.27
CA SER A 301 0.58 16.62 -5.22
C SER A 301 0.53 15.93 -6.57
N LYS A 302 1.60 15.20 -6.91
CA LYS A 302 1.63 14.35 -8.11
C LYS A 302 0.48 13.34 -8.09
N SER A 303 -0.24 13.21 -9.20
CA SER A 303 -1.26 12.19 -9.41
C SER A 303 -0.67 10.96 -10.09
N PHE A 304 -1.13 9.79 -9.68
CA PHE A 304 -0.73 8.53 -10.30
C PHE A 304 -1.96 7.72 -10.66
N VAL A 305 -1.87 6.99 -11.76
CA VAL A 305 -2.77 5.87 -12.05
C VAL A 305 -2.06 4.57 -11.76
N VAL A 306 -2.76 3.69 -11.05
CA VAL A 306 -2.27 2.36 -10.66
C VAL A 306 -3.21 1.30 -11.22
N THR A 307 -2.67 0.11 -11.39
CA THR A 307 -3.43 -1.00 -11.97
C THR A 307 -4.55 -1.42 -11.01
N LYS A 308 -5.83 -1.42 -11.43
CA LYS A 308 -6.89 -2.03 -10.61
C LYS A 308 -8.00 -2.65 -11.44
N SER A 309 -8.43 -3.87 -11.11
CA SER A 309 -9.60 -4.49 -11.74
C SER A 309 -10.86 -3.68 -11.49
N TRP A 310 -11.76 -3.70 -12.48
CA TRP A 310 -13.10 -3.19 -12.32
C TRP A 310 -13.88 -4.02 -11.28
N GLU A 311 -13.82 -5.35 -11.37
CA GLU A 311 -14.50 -6.32 -10.49
C GLU A 311 -13.49 -7.29 -9.88
N SER A 312 -13.80 -7.86 -8.72
CA SER A 312 -12.91 -8.82 -8.03
C SER A 312 -12.68 -10.11 -8.81
N GLU A 313 -13.58 -10.46 -9.72
CA GLU A 313 -13.51 -11.68 -10.54
C GLU A 313 -12.95 -11.42 -11.95
N GLN A 314 -12.82 -10.15 -12.36
CA GLN A 314 -12.29 -9.78 -13.67
C GLN A 314 -10.79 -9.55 -13.58
N GLU A 315 -10.03 -10.24 -14.43
CA GLU A 315 -8.59 -10.02 -14.57
C GLU A 315 -8.30 -8.55 -14.90
N ASN A 316 -7.40 -7.93 -14.15
CA ASN A 316 -6.94 -6.59 -14.48
C ASN A 316 -5.99 -6.58 -15.67
N LEU A 317 -6.54 -6.76 -16.87
CA LEU A 317 -5.77 -6.82 -18.10
C LEU A 317 -5.40 -5.42 -18.61
N PHE A 318 -6.32 -4.45 -18.52
CA PHE A 318 -6.20 -3.16 -19.20
C PHE A 318 -6.54 -1.93 -18.35
N ILE A 319 -7.03 -2.13 -17.12
CA ILE A 319 -7.72 -1.08 -16.37
C ILE A 319 -6.81 -0.42 -15.31
N TRP A 320 -6.89 0.90 -15.30
CA TRP A 320 -6.16 1.78 -14.40
C TRP A 320 -7.12 2.59 -13.53
N ARG A 321 -6.68 2.99 -12.35
CA ARG A 321 -7.44 3.83 -11.41
C ARG A 321 -6.51 4.90 -10.82
N ILE A 322 -7.04 6.10 -10.57
CA ILE A 322 -6.34 7.10 -9.77
C ILE A 322 -5.99 6.52 -8.39
N SER A 323 -4.75 6.74 -7.96
CA SER A 323 -4.22 6.38 -6.66
C SER A 323 -4.25 7.59 -5.74
N TYR A 324 -4.97 7.46 -4.62
CA TYR A 324 -5.02 8.46 -3.56
C TYR A 324 -3.89 8.29 -2.52
N SER A 325 -2.98 7.32 -2.70
CA SER A 325 -1.96 6.99 -1.71
C SER A 325 -1.03 8.17 -1.37
N VAL A 326 -0.69 9.02 -2.36
CA VAL A 326 0.13 10.21 -2.15
C VAL A 326 -0.58 11.21 -1.23
N VAL A 327 -1.82 11.59 -1.59
CA VAL A 327 -2.61 12.55 -0.83
C VAL A 327 -2.98 12.03 0.55
N GLU A 328 -3.27 10.73 0.68
CA GLU A 328 -3.46 10.04 1.96
C GLU A 328 -2.24 10.13 2.85
N ARG A 329 -1.07 9.81 2.30
CA ARG A 329 0.19 9.90 3.02
C ARG A 329 0.44 11.31 3.50
N GLN A 330 0.24 12.32 2.65
CA GLN A 330 0.38 13.73 3.05
C GLN A 330 -0.57 14.07 4.20
N CYS A 331 -1.85 13.72 4.06
CA CYS A 331 -2.86 13.91 5.11
C CYS A 331 -2.39 13.34 6.46
N ILE A 332 -1.99 12.06 6.49
CA ILE A 332 -1.53 11.42 7.72
C ILE A 332 -0.23 12.05 8.21
N LYS A 333 0.75 12.33 7.34
CA LYS A 333 2.05 12.92 7.71
C LYS A 333 1.87 14.24 8.48
N PHE A 334 0.92 15.07 8.06
CA PHE A 334 0.60 16.36 8.71
C PHE A 334 -0.28 16.23 9.97
N LEU A 335 -0.78 15.04 10.31
CA LEU A 335 -1.51 14.86 11.56
C LEU A 335 -0.58 15.04 12.77
N PRO A 336 -1.10 15.64 13.87
CA PRO A 336 -0.47 15.58 15.17
C PRO A 336 -0.27 14.14 15.65
N ARG A 337 0.50 14.01 16.73
CA ARG A 337 0.87 12.72 17.31
C ARG A 337 -0.34 11.86 17.72
N GLU A 338 -1.31 12.44 18.39
CA GLU A 338 -2.37 11.68 19.05
C GLU A 338 -3.35 11.00 18.07
N PRO A 339 -3.82 11.65 16.98
CA PRO A 339 -4.57 10.94 15.94
C PRO A 339 -3.83 9.76 15.30
N LYS A 340 -2.49 9.89 15.10
CA LYS A 340 -1.65 8.81 14.58
C LYS A 340 -1.57 7.63 15.55
N ILE A 341 -1.40 7.90 16.85
CA ILE A 341 -1.42 6.86 17.89
C ILE A 341 -2.77 6.13 17.92
N CYS A 342 -3.88 6.87 17.88
CA CYS A 342 -5.20 6.26 17.78
C CYS A 342 -5.32 5.37 16.54
N LEU A 343 -4.78 5.77 15.39
CA LEU A 343 -4.77 4.95 14.17
C LEU A 343 -3.92 3.68 14.33
N ILE A 344 -2.73 3.75 14.95
CA ILE A 344 -1.89 2.59 15.26
C ILE A 344 -2.65 1.59 16.13
N ILE A 345 -3.36 2.07 17.17
CA ILE A 345 -4.16 1.22 18.05
C ILE A 345 -5.35 0.61 17.28
N MET A 346 -6.05 1.38 16.45
CA MET A 346 -7.12 0.87 15.59
C MET A 346 -6.61 -0.24 14.65
N LYS A 347 -5.39 -0.10 14.11
CA LYS A 347 -4.74 -1.13 13.28
C LYS A 347 -4.45 -2.40 14.08
N ALA A 348 -3.98 -2.27 15.32
CA ALA A 348 -3.76 -3.41 16.21
C ALA A 348 -5.07 -4.15 16.53
N ILE A 349 -6.14 -3.40 16.87
CA ILE A 349 -7.47 -3.96 17.09
C ILE A 349 -7.95 -4.71 15.83
N ARG A 350 -7.81 -4.09 14.65
CA ARG A 350 -8.18 -4.72 13.39
C ARG A 350 -7.40 -6.01 13.14
N ARG A 351 -6.08 -6.01 13.32
CA ARG A 351 -5.25 -7.20 13.08
C ARG A 351 -5.57 -8.34 14.05
N LYS A 352 -5.76 -8.03 15.34
CA LYS A 352 -5.96 -9.06 16.38
C LYS A 352 -7.40 -9.58 16.44
N PHE A 353 -8.39 -8.70 16.35
CA PHE A 353 -9.79 -9.06 16.64
C PHE A 353 -10.71 -9.03 15.41
N LEU A 354 -10.37 -8.22 14.40
CA LEU A 354 -11.21 -7.97 13.22
C LEU A 354 -10.55 -8.40 11.89
N SER A 355 -9.53 -9.27 11.96
CA SER A 355 -8.87 -9.83 10.78
C SER A 355 -9.77 -10.84 10.07
N GLU A 356 -10.59 -11.56 10.84
CA GLU A 356 -11.52 -12.56 10.35
C GLU A 356 -12.98 -12.21 10.65
N PRO A 357 -13.90 -12.31 9.68
CA PRO A 357 -13.66 -12.66 8.27
C PRO A 357 -12.88 -11.56 7.54
N LYS A 358 -12.12 -11.95 6.52
CA LYS A 358 -11.40 -10.99 5.67
C LYS A 358 -12.36 -9.98 5.03
N GLY A 359 -11.99 -8.71 5.08
CA GLY A 359 -12.79 -7.64 4.49
C GLY A 359 -12.39 -6.24 4.96
N LEU A 360 -11.85 -6.12 6.17
CA LEU A 360 -11.27 -4.87 6.65
C LEU A 360 -9.78 -4.79 6.33
N VAL A 361 -9.37 -3.65 5.76
CA VAL A 361 -7.98 -3.26 5.51
C VAL A 361 -7.70 -1.90 6.15
N THR A 362 -6.42 -1.54 6.28
CA THR A 362 -5.98 -0.28 6.90
C THR A 362 -6.62 0.96 6.26
N TYR A 363 -6.92 0.90 4.96
CA TYR A 363 -7.60 1.96 4.21
C TYR A 363 -8.96 2.35 4.80
N HIS A 364 -9.75 1.39 5.29
CA HIS A 364 -11.03 1.66 5.93
C HIS A 364 -10.85 2.45 7.23
N LEU A 365 -9.82 2.11 8.01
CA LEU A 365 -9.52 2.79 9.27
C LEU A 365 -9.08 4.25 9.04
N LYS A 366 -8.24 4.48 8.02
CA LYS A 366 -7.84 5.85 7.61
C LYS A 366 -9.05 6.66 7.17
N THR A 367 -9.94 6.07 6.37
CA THR A 367 -11.16 6.74 5.89
C THR A 367 -12.07 7.13 7.06
N VAL A 368 -12.29 6.24 8.02
CA VAL A 368 -13.07 6.54 9.25
C VAL A 368 -12.41 7.66 10.05
N LEU A 369 -11.08 7.64 10.20
CA LEU A 369 -10.34 8.70 10.88
C LEU A 369 -10.53 10.05 10.19
N PHE A 370 -10.37 10.14 8.87
CA PHE A 370 -10.51 11.40 8.13
C PHE A 370 -11.90 12.03 8.29
N TYR A 371 -12.98 11.23 8.19
CA TYR A 371 -14.33 11.74 8.44
C TYR A 371 -14.55 12.18 9.88
N HIS A 372 -13.89 11.54 10.85
CA HIS A 372 -13.97 11.96 12.23
C HIS A 372 -13.25 13.30 12.43
N LEU A 373 -12.03 13.43 11.91
CA LEU A 373 -11.24 14.67 11.94
C LEU A 373 -11.97 15.83 11.26
N ASP A 374 -12.68 15.60 10.16
CA ASP A 374 -13.53 16.62 9.51
C ASP A 374 -14.56 17.22 10.48
N LYS A 375 -15.08 16.41 11.40
CA LYS A 375 -16.12 16.82 12.36
C LYS A 375 -15.57 17.47 13.62
N VAL A 376 -14.40 17.06 14.09
CA VAL A 376 -13.90 17.46 15.42
C VAL A 376 -12.55 18.17 15.43
N GLY A 377 -11.83 18.18 14.31
CA GLY A 377 -10.47 18.69 14.23
C GLY A 377 -9.42 17.65 14.62
N SER A 378 -8.14 18.01 14.50
CA SER A 378 -6.98 17.15 14.77
C SER A 378 -6.24 17.43 16.08
N ASP A 379 -6.68 18.44 16.84
CA ASP A 379 -6.10 18.85 18.13
C ASP A 379 -6.55 17.91 19.25
N TRP A 380 -6.07 16.66 19.20
CA TRP A 380 -6.40 15.63 20.20
C TRP A 380 -5.33 15.57 21.28
N GLU A 381 -5.77 15.38 22.53
CA GLU A 381 -4.89 15.18 23.67
C GLU A 381 -4.76 13.70 24.03
N ALA A 382 -3.68 13.32 24.71
CA ALA A 382 -3.45 11.94 25.14
C ALA A 382 -4.58 11.42 26.08
N THR A 383 -5.19 12.32 26.87
CA THR A 383 -6.31 12.01 27.75
C THR A 383 -7.62 11.71 27.00
N ASP A 384 -7.72 12.11 25.73
CA ASP A 384 -8.89 11.85 24.88
C ASP A 384 -8.81 10.53 24.11
N ARG A 385 -7.67 9.82 24.13
CA ARG A 385 -7.42 8.60 23.33
C ARG A 385 -8.55 7.58 23.45
N ALA A 386 -8.97 7.26 24.68
CA ALA A 386 -10.01 6.26 24.92
C ALA A 386 -11.34 6.66 24.25
N ARG A 387 -11.76 7.91 24.45
CA ARG A 387 -12.97 8.46 23.82
C ARG A 387 -12.87 8.42 22.30
N ASN A 388 -11.74 8.87 21.74
CA ASN A 388 -11.55 8.92 20.30
C ASN A 388 -11.55 7.53 19.67
N ILE A 389 -10.87 6.55 20.27
CA ILE A 389 -10.87 5.15 19.79
C ILE A 389 -12.29 4.57 19.80
N LEU A 390 -13.05 4.78 20.88
CA LEU A 390 -14.43 4.30 20.96
C LEU A 390 -15.32 4.94 19.89
N VAL A 391 -15.16 6.24 19.63
CA VAL A 391 -15.92 6.94 18.57
C VAL A 391 -15.53 6.40 17.18
N LEU A 392 -14.25 6.13 16.92
CA LEU A 392 -13.79 5.56 15.67
C LEU A 392 -14.33 4.13 15.46
N LEU A 393 -14.35 3.31 16.52
CA LEU A 393 -14.94 1.96 16.47
C LEU A 393 -16.46 2.02 16.24
N ASP A 394 -17.18 2.95 16.86
CA ASP A 394 -18.62 3.12 16.63
C ASP A 394 -18.92 3.58 15.21
N ALA A 395 -18.12 4.51 14.66
CA ALA A 395 -18.22 4.92 13.27
C ALA A 395 -17.93 3.76 12.30
N LEU A 396 -16.93 2.92 12.59
CA LEU A 396 -16.64 1.72 11.81
C LEU A 396 -17.81 0.72 11.86
N ALA A 397 -18.39 0.47 13.03
CA ALA A 397 -19.55 -0.39 13.19
C ALA A 397 -20.76 0.15 12.40
N GLY A 398 -21.00 1.46 12.44
CA GLY A 398 -22.04 2.11 11.62
C GLY A 398 -21.80 1.92 10.11
N ALA A 399 -20.56 2.08 9.66
CA ALA A 399 -20.19 1.89 8.26
C ALA A 399 -20.41 0.45 7.79
N LEU A 400 -20.01 -0.54 8.62
CA LEU A 400 -20.21 -1.97 8.37
C LEU A 400 -21.69 -2.34 8.33
N LYS A 401 -22.48 -1.87 9.30
CA LYS A 401 -23.94 -2.10 9.35
C LYS A 401 -24.64 -1.64 8.08
N ASN A 402 -24.22 -0.49 7.56
CA ASN A 402 -24.80 0.09 6.35
C ASN A 402 -24.11 -0.39 5.07
N ARG A 403 -23.04 -1.19 5.17
CA ARG A 403 -22.10 -1.52 4.08
C ARG A 403 -21.72 -0.30 3.24
N SER A 404 -21.53 0.82 3.92
CA SER A 404 -21.30 2.11 3.30
C SER A 404 -20.20 2.87 4.03
N LEU A 405 -19.07 3.01 3.35
CA LEU A 405 -17.99 3.91 3.72
C LEU A 405 -17.54 4.61 2.44
N PRO A 406 -18.12 5.77 2.12
CA PRO A 406 -17.70 6.58 0.99
C PRO A 406 -16.22 6.93 1.08
N LEU A 407 -15.48 6.90 -0.02
CA LEU A 407 -14.08 7.30 -0.02
C LEU A 407 -13.96 8.78 0.35
N PHE A 408 -13.04 9.10 1.26
CA PHE A 408 -12.88 10.47 1.76
C PHE A 408 -12.63 11.50 0.65
N PHE A 409 -11.74 11.19 -0.30
CA PHE A 409 -11.38 12.08 -1.42
C PHE A 409 -12.30 11.98 -2.63
N GLU A 410 -13.15 10.94 -2.69
CA GLU A 410 -14.13 10.74 -3.77
C GLU A 410 -15.42 10.12 -3.19
N PRO A 411 -16.26 10.93 -2.52
CA PRO A 411 -17.44 10.42 -1.81
C PRO A 411 -18.46 9.68 -2.68
N GLY A 412 -18.36 9.76 -4.01
CA GLY A 412 -19.16 8.95 -4.93
C GLY A 412 -18.81 7.46 -4.92
N ILE A 413 -17.61 7.07 -4.45
CA ILE A 413 -17.15 5.68 -4.42
C ILE A 413 -17.32 5.10 -3.03
N ASN A 414 -18.11 4.04 -2.88
CA ASN A 414 -18.26 3.31 -1.62
C ASN A 414 -17.23 2.17 -1.50
N THR A 415 -16.34 2.23 -0.51
CA THR A 415 -15.26 1.23 -0.32
C THR A 415 -15.77 -0.08 0.26
N LEU A 416 -16.90 -0.06 0.96
CA LEU A 416 -17.56 -1.26 1.51
C LEU A 416 -18.64 -1.83 0.58
N GLY A 417 -18.86 -1.23 -0.59
CA GLY A 417 -19.94 -1.62 -1.51
C GLY A 417 -19.83 -3.05 -2.04
N GLY A 418 -18.60 -3.57 -2.15
CA GLY A 418 -18.34 -4.96 -2.56
C GLY A 418 -18.34 -5.98 -1.42
N MET A 419 -18.50 -5.56 -0.16
CA MET A 419 -18.49 -6.47 0.99
C MET A 419 -19.83 -7.22 1.08
N ASP A 420 -19.78 -8.54 1.17
CA ASP A 420 -20.98 -9.35 1.34
C ASP A 420 -21.62 -9.11 2.73
N GLU A 421 -22.93 -9.32 2.80
CA GLU A 421 -23.72 -9.03 3.99
C GLU A 421 -23.30 -9.85 5.21
N LYS A 422 -22.87 -11.10 5.03
CA LYS A 422 -22.48 -11.98 6.14
C LYS A 422 -21.17 -11.53 6.74
N THR A 423 -20.18 -11.21 5.89
CA THR A 423 -18.88 -10.66 6.30
C THR A 423 -19.07 -9.34 7.03
N ALA A 424 -19.85 -8.42 6.46
CA ALA A 424 -20.13 -7.12 7.08
C ALA A 424 -20.83 -7.25 8.45
N ALA A 425 -21.87 -8.09 8.55
CA ALA A 425 -22.60 -8.31 9.80
C ALA A 425 -21.72 -8.93 10.89
N LYS A 426 -20.85 -9.89 10.53
CA LYS A 426 -19.93 -10.52 11.49
C LYS A 426 -18.88 -9.54 12.01
N LEU A 427 -18.32 -8.71 11.13
CA LEU A 427 -17.35 -7.67 11.52
C LEU A 427 -18.01 -6.56 12.36
N GLU A 428 -19.24 -6.18 12.02
CA GLU A 428 -20.03 -5.22 12.80
C GLU A 428 -20.28 -5.73 14.22
N MET A 429 -20.75 -6.98 14.35
CA MET A 429 -20.97 -7.65 15.63
C MET A 429 -19.70 -7.66 16.49
N LYS A 430 -18.56 -8.11 15.94
CA LYS A 430 -17.28 -8.10 16.66
C LYS A 430 -16.86 -6.69 17.09
N THR A 431 -17.08 -5.69 16.23
CA THR A 431 -16.77 -4.29 16.57
C THR A 431 -17.67 -3.80 17.71
N ARG A 432 -18.95 -4.18 17.72
CA ARG A 432 -19.91 -3.89 18.80
C ARG A 432 -19.56 -4.59 20.12
N GLU A 433 -19.05 -5.82 20.07
CA GLU A 433 -18.58 -6.54 21.25
C GLU A 433 -17.42 -5.80 21.93
N ILE A 434 -16.45 -5.33 21.14
CA ILE A 434 -15.33 -4.50 21.65
C ILE A 434 -15.85 -3.19 22.26
N LEU A 435 -16.82 -2.53 21.61
CA LEU A 435 -17.44 -1.31 22.14
C LEU A 435 -18.19 -1.55 23.45
N GLY A 436 -18.85 -2.71 23.59
CA GLY A 436 -19.60 -3.08 24.78
C GLY A 436 -18.69 -3.47 25.95
N SER A 437 -17.53 -4.05 25.67
CA SER A 437 -16.55 -4.47 26.69
C SER A 437 -15.11 -4.32 26.17
N PRO A 438 -14.52 -3.11 26.21
CA PRO A 438 -13.15 -2.89 25.75
C PRO A 438 -12.10 -3.75 26.44
N ARG A 439 -12.38 -4.27 27.65
CA ARG A 439 -11.50 -5.21 28.34
C ARG A 439 -11.18 -6.46 27.52
N VAL A 440 -12.00 -6.83 26.54
CA VAL A 440 -11.68 -7.91 25.59
C VAL A 440 -10.35 -7.69 24.87
N LEU A 441 -9.90 -6.44 24.72
CA LEU A 441 -8.62 -6.11 24.10
C LEU A 441 -7.40 -6.53 24.95
N MET A 442 -7.61 -6.88 26.22
CA MET A 442 -6.59 -7.51 27.07
C MET A 442 -6.65 -9.04 27.00
N SER A 443 -7.66 -9.62 26.34
CA SER A 443 -7.72 -11.06 26.09
C SER A 443 -6.75 -11.41 24.95
N GLY A 444 -5.60 -11.98 25.32
CA GLY A 444 -4.43 -12.08 24.44
C GLY A 444 -3.71 -10.73 24.29
N ILE A 445 -2.47 -10.76 23.84
CA ILE A 445 -1.70 -9.51 23.67
C ILE A 445 -2.17 -8.79 22.40
N LEU A 446 -2.72 -7.57 22.56
CA LEU A 446 -3.24 -6.74 21.47
C LEU A 446 -2.27 -6.57 20.29
N PHE A 447 -0.97 -6.44 20.60
CA PHE A 447 0.09 -6.23 19.61
C PHE A 447 0.78 -7.51 19.12
N GLN A 448 0.26 -8.67 19.49
CA GLN A 448 0.72 -9.99 19.03
C GLN A 448 -0.28 -10.50 17.99
N SER A 449 -0.01 -10.24 16.71
CA SER A 449 -0.96 -10.44 15.61
C SER A 449 -0.64 -11.61 14.68
N MET A 450 0.53 -12.24 14.80
CA MET A 450 0.95 -13.32 13.91
C MET A 450 0.90 -14.67 14.63
N ASP A 451 -0.22 -15.38 14.47
CA ASP A 451 -0.33 -16.79 14.86
C ASP A 451 0.13 -17.73 13.71
N GLU A 452 0.20 -19.03 13.99
CA GLU A 452 0.63 -20.03 13.00
C GLU A 452 -0.27 -20.08 11.75
N SER A 453 -1.57 -19.81 11.90
CA SER A 453 -2.53 -19.78 10.79
C SER A 453 -2.26 -18.58 9.89
N HIS A 454 -2.12 -17.40 10.50
CA HIS A 454 -1.75 -16.16 9.82
C HIS A 454 -0.43 -16.34 9.05
N ARG A 455 0.58 -16.94 9.69
CA ARG A 455 1.87 -17.20 9.04
C ARG A 455 1.73 -18.12 7.83
N LYS A 456 0.97 -19.21 7.96
CA LYS A 456 0.72 -20.14 6.85
C LYS A 456 -0.02 -19.48 5.70
N GLU A 457 -1.01 -18.65 5.98
CA GLU A 457 -1.82 -18.05 4.93
C GLU A 457 -1.10 -16.92 4.17
N HIS A 458 -0.40 -16.06 4.91
CA HIS A 458 0.19 -14.83 4.39
C HIS A 458 1.64 -15.01 3.94
N PHE A 459 2.40 -15.93 4.55
CA PHE A 459 3.84 -16.11 4.30
C PHE A 459 4.21 -17.51 3.79
N GLN A 460 3.24 -18.29 3.27
CA GLN A 460 3.57 -19.50 2.51
C GLN A 460 4.31 -19.15 1.22
N LYS A 461 5.44 -19.83 0.99
CA LYS A 461 6.22 -19.73 -0.26
C LYS A 461 5.32 -20.05 -1.45
N GLY A 462 5.35 -19.20 -2.48
CA GLY A 462 4.69 -19.45 -3.75
C GLY A 462 5.23 -20.73 -4.40
N LYS A 463 4.44 -21.34 -5.30
CA LYS A 463 4.86 -22.54 -6.06
C LYS A 463 5.97 -22.24 -7.08
N GLU A 464 6.10 -20.99 -7.51
CA GLU A 464 7.14 -20.54 -8.44
C GLU A 464 8.35 -20.03 -7.65
N GLU A 465 9.36 -20.89 -7.54
CA GLU A 465 10.63 -20.54 -6.92
C GLU A 465 11.56 -19.95 -7.98
N VAL A 466 11.57 -18.61 -8.12
CA VAL A 466 12.61 -17.94 -8.90
C VAL A 466 13.78 -17.67 -7.97
N VAL A 467 14.68 -18.65 -7.82
CA VAL A 467 15.92 -18.43 -7.08
C VAL A 467 16.87 -17.61 -7.95
N VAL A 468 17.04 -16.33 -7.61
CA VAL A 468 18.02 -15.46 -8.25
C VAL A 468 19.37 -15.66 -7.54
N TRP A 469 20.28 -16.42 -8.15
CA TRP A 469 21.63 -16.67 -7.62
C TRP A 469 22.64 -15.60 -8.05
N PHE A 470 23.58 -15.26 -7.16
CA PHE A 470 24.50 -14.11 -7.28
C PHE A 470 25.77 -14.35 -8.09
N ASP A 471 26.16 -15.60 -8.33
CA ASP A 471 27.52 -15.90 -8.76
C ASP A 471 27.62 -16.60 -10.13
N GLU A 472 26.49 -16.87 -10.79
CA GLU A 472 26.48 -17.41 -12.15
C GLU A 472 25.74 -16.47 -13.10
N LYS A 473 26.39 -16.18 -14.24
CA LYS A 473 25.79 -15.46 -15.36
C LYS A 473 24.37 -16.02 -15.58
N PRO A 474 23.31 -15.18 -15.65
CA PRO A 474 21.96 -15.68 -15.80
C PRO A 474 21.92 -16.68 -16.96
N PRO A 475 21.32 -17.86 -16.78
CA PRO A 475 21.22 -18.83 -17.86
C PRO A 475 20.57 -18.11 -19.04
N GLU A 476 21.16 -18.25 -20.23
CA GLU A 476 20.55 -17.68 -21.44
C GLU A 476 19.09 -18.15 -21.49
N PRO A 477 18.13 -17.25 -21.77
CA PRO A 477 16.73 -17.60 -21.75
C PRO A 477 16.52 -18.81 -22.65
N LYS A 478 16.15 -19.94 -22.04
CA LYS A 478 15.67 -21.09 -22.79
C LYS A 478 14.30 -20.67 -23.30
N LEU A 479 14.29 -20.08 -24.50
CA LEU A 479 13.15 -20.17 -25.40
C LEU A 479 12.72 -21.63 -25.39
N PHE A 480 11.44 -21.84 -25.10
CA PHE A 480 10.74 -23.13 -25.11
C PHE A 480 11.45 -24.14 -26.00
N SER A 481 11.82 -25.29 -25.42
CA SER A 481 12.31 -26.40 -26.24
C SER A 481 11.26 -26.75 -27.27
N ASP A 482 11.68 -26.88 -28.53
CA ASP A 482 10.87 -27.31 -29.69
C ASP A 482 10.19 -28.70 -29.52
N GLU A 483 10.19 -29.27 -28.32
CA GLU A 483 9.59 -30.57 -28.00
C GLU A 483 8.11 -30.48 -27.59
N ASP A 484 7.56 -29.30 -27.28
CA ASP A 484 6.12 -29.15 -26.96
C ASP A 484 5.22 -28.94 -28.21
N LEU A 485 5.75 -29.13 -29.41
CA LEU A 485 4.99 -29.04 -30.68
C LEU A 485 4.78 -30.38 -31.39
N LYS A 486 5.05 -31.51 -30.71
CA LYS A 486 4.65 -32.84 -31.20
C LYS A 486 4.24 -33.76 -30.05
N ASP A 487 2.97 -33.68 -29.67
CA ASP A 487 2.03 -34.81 -29.69
C ASP A 487 0.58 -34.35 -29.43
#